data_AF-A0A0S7EV96-F1
#
_entry.id   AF-A0A0S7EV96-F1
#
_cell.length_a   1.000
_cell.length_b   1.000
_cell.length_c   1.000
_cell.angle_alpha   90.00
_cell.angle_beta   90.00
_cell.angle_gamma   90.00
#
_symmetry.space_group_name_H-M   'P 1'
#
loop_
_entity.id
_entity.type
_entity.pdbx_description
1 polymer ?
#
loop_
_entity_poly.entity_id
_entity_poly.type
_entity_poly.pdbx_seq_one_letter_code
_entity_poly.pdbx_strand_id
1 'polypeptide(L)'
;DEMNAHFPQTELGRAEAYTLVSTNQQYLVPKDGKPLAGLIQDHMVSGTKMTIRGCFFTKDQYTELVYRGLTDKKGRIRLLAPAVLKPQQLWTGKQVTATHDSFCNHRRKT
;
A
#
# COMPACT_ATOMS: atom_id res chain seq x y z
N ASP A 1 16.88 -20.17 4.03
CA ASP A 1 18.04 -19.73 3.24
C ASP A 1 18.84 -18.74 4.06
N GLU A 2 20.16 -18.69 3.89
CA GLU A 2 21.06 -17.80 4.64
C GLU A 2 21.39 -16.54 3.82
N MET A 3 21.40 -15.38 4.45
CA MET A 3 21.69 -14.09 3.79
C MET A 3 22.76 -13.32 4.56
N ASN A 4 23.73 -12.74 3.84
CA ASN A 4 24.76 -11.90 4.42
C ASN A 4 24.25 -10.47 4.66
N ALA A 5 24.61 -9.89 5.80
CA ALA A 5 24.37 -8.48 6.11
C ALA A 5 25.70 -7.73 6.20
N HIS A 6 25.91 -6.77 5.31
CA HIS A 6 27.11 -5.93 5.29
C HIS A 6 26.80 -4.53 5.83
N PHE A 7 27.63 -4.03 6.75
CA PHE A 7 27.43 -2.75 7.43
C PHE A 7 28.50 -1.71 7.00
N PRO A 8 28.15 -0.70 6.18
CA PRO A 8 29.09 0.31 5.70
C PRO A 8 29.73 1.12 6.85
N GLN A 9 31.05 1.32 6.79
CA GLN A 9 31.82 2.06 7.82
C GLN A 9 32.19 3.50 7.42
N THR A 10 31.93 3.89 6.18
CA THR A 10 32.26 5.23 5.67
C THR A 10 31.01 6.01 5.29
N GLU A 11 31.09 7.33 5.40
CA GLU A 11 30.01 8.24 5.00
C GLU A 11 29.68 8.13 3.52
N LEU A 12 30.69 7.94 2.67
CA LEU A 12 30.50 7.72 1.23
C LEU A 12 29.71 6.43 0.97
N GLY A 13 30.15 5.31 1.55
CA GLY A 13 29.46 4.03 1.40
C GLY A 13 28.03 4.06 1.97
N ARG A 14 27.82 4.81 3.05
CA ARG A 14 26.48 5.05 3.62
C ARG A 14 25.58 5.81 2.64
N ALA A 15 26.09 6.87 2.02
CA ALA A 15 25.33 7.65 1.04
C ALA A 15 24.96 6.83 -0.20
N GLU A 16 25.90 6.06 -0.73
CA GLU A 16 25.66 5.16 -1.87
C GLU A 16 24.61 4.10 -1.55
N ALA A 17 24.70 3.46 -0.38
CA ALA A 17 23.73 2.44 0.05
C ALA A 17 22.30 2.99 0.13
N TYR A 18 22.12 4.22 0.62
CA TYR A 18 20.79 4.84 0.70
C TYR A 18 20.25 5.31 -0.65
N THR A 19 21.11 5.81 -1.55
CA THR A 19 20.68 6.55 -2.73
C THR A 19 20.76 5.76 -4.03
N LEU A 20 21.69 4.80 -4.15
CA LEU A 20 21.92 4.04 -5.38
C LEU A 20 21.50 2.58 -5.22
N VAL A 21 21.92 1.96 -4.12
CA VAL A 21 21.75 0.50 -3.90
C VAL A 21 20.51 0.17 -3.07
N SER A 22 19.71 1.18 -2.70
CA SER A 22 18.50 0.94 -1.92
C SER A 22 17.44 0.21 -2.75
N THR A 23 16.67 -0.65 -2.08
CA THR A 23 15.63 -1.48 -2.72
C THR A 23 14.58 -0.66 -3.47
N ASN A 24 14.28 0.55 -2.99
CA ASN A 24 13.36 1.48 -3.65
C ASN A 24 13.85 1.92 -5.04
N GLN A 25 15.18 2.01 -5.25
CA GLN A 25 15.80 2.38 -6.52
C GLN A 25 15.97 1.18 -7.46
N GLN A 26 15.81 -0.05 -6.96
CA GLN A 26 15.98 -1.30 -7.69
C GLN A 26 14.64 -1.96 -8.01
N TYR A 27 13.57 -1.18 -8.18
CA TYR A 27 12.23 -1.72 -8.43
C TYR A 27 12.08 -2.42 -9.79
N LEU A 28 12.84 -1.99 -10.80
CA LEU A 28 12.77 -2.55 -12.15
C LEU A 28 14.00 -3.41 -12.46
N VAL A 29 13.81 -4.54 -13.14
CA VAL A 29 14.91 -5.36 -13.65
C VAL A 29 15.63 -4.58 -14.76
N PRO A 30 16.98 -4.43 -14.71
CA PRO A 30 17.72 -3.73 -15.76
C PRO A 30 17.63 -4.38 -17.16
N LYS A 31 17.38 -5.69 -17.21
CA LYS A 31 17.33 -6.48 -18.46
C LYS A 31 16.13 -6.13 -19.34
N ASP A 32 14.94 -6.06 -18.76
CA ASP A 32 13.68 -5.96 -19.51
C ASP A 32 12.67 -4.98 -18.90
N GLY A 33 13.07 -4.21 -17.88
CA GLY A 33 12.26 -3.16 -17.26
C GLY A 33 11.02 -3.67 -16.51
N LYS A 34 10.93 -4.97 -16.23
CA LYS A 34 9.82 -5.53 -15.47
C LYS A 34 9.95 -5.22 -13.98
N PRO A 35 8.84 -5.06 -13.26
CA PRO A 35 8.87 -4.88 -11.81
C PRO A 35 9.37 -6.13 -11.09
N LEU A 36 10.30 -5.94 -10.15
CA LEU A 36 10.90 -6.97 -9.30
C LEU A 36 10.08 -7.22 -8.03
N ALA A 37 9.60 -6.15 -7.40
CA ALA A 37 8.90 -6.25 -6.13
C ALA A 37 7.38 -6.23 -6.33
N GLY A 38 6.71 -7.15 -5.66
CA GLY A 38 5.27 -7.28 -5.65
C GLY A 38 4.80 -8.02 -4.41
N LEU A 39 3.52 -7.85 -4.08
CA LEU A 39 2.90 -8.63 -3.01
C LEU A 39 2.71 -10.08 -3.49
N ILE A 40 2.95 -11.04 -2.60
CA ILE A 40 2.86 -12.48 -2.91
C ILE A 40 1.96 -13.21 -1.91
N GLN A 41 1.67 -14.48 -2.19
CA GLN A 41 1.00 -15.41 -1.28
C GLN A 41 -0.34 -14.85 -0.75
N ASP A 42 -0.48 -14.72 0.57
CA ASP A 42 -1.71 -14.35 1.24
C ASP A 42 -2.19 -12.95 0.90
N HIS A 43 -1.28 -12.04 0.53
CA HIS A 43 -1.66 -10.70 0.11
C HIS A 43 -2.43 -10.72 -1.22
N MET A 44 -2.02 -11.57 -2.16
CA MET A 44 -2.73 -11.72 -3.43
C MET A 44 -4.11 -12.32 -3.21
N VAL A 45 -4.20 -13.38 -2.42
CA VAL A 45 -5.47 -14.05 -2.10
C VAL A 45 -6.42 -13.11 -1.35
N SER A 46 -5.92 -12.42 -0.33
CA SER A 46 -6.71 -11.48 0.47
C SER A 46 -7.15 -10.27 -0.34
N GLY A 47 -6.27 -9.75 -1.20
CA GLY A 47 -6.59 -8.65 -2.12
C GLY A 47 -7.73 -9.03 -3.07
N THR A 48 -7.69 -10.23 -3.65
CA THR A 48 -8.79 -10.74 -4.50
C THR A 48 -10.08 -10.93 -3.70
N LYS A 49 -10.01 -11.58 -2.53
CA LYS A 49 -11.20 -11.80 -1.67
C LYS A 49 -11.84 -10.49 -1.21
N MET A 50 -11.03 -9.48 -0.92
CA MET A 50 -11.52 -8.16 -0.50
C MET A 50 -12.14 -7.39 -1.66
N THR A 51 -11.57 -7.48 -2.87
CA THR A 51 -12.00 -6.67 -4.03
C THR A 51 -13.03 -7.35 -4.94
N ILE A 52 -13.41 -8.61 -4.66
CA ILE A 52 -14.47 -9.32 -5.38
C ILE A 52 -15.82 -8.61 -5.19
N ARG A 53 -16.65 -8.64 -6.24
CA ARG A 53 -17.99 -8.07 -6.19
C ARG A 53 -18.84 -8.84 -5.17
N GLY A 54 -19.59 -8.12 -4.34
CA GLY A 54 -20.43 -8.71 -3.30
C GLY A 54 -19.76 -8.79 -1.92
N CYS A 55 -18.46 -8.47 -1.81
CA CYS A 55 -17.81 -8.27 -0.52
C CYS A 55 -18.11 -6.86 0.01
N PHE A 56 -18.77 -6.78 1.17
CA PHE A 56 -19.19 -5.54 1.80
C PHE A 56 -18.66 -5.44 3.24
N PHE A 57 -18.38 -4.21 3.66
CA PHE A 57 -17.85 -3.88 4.97
C PHE A 57 -18.76 -2.85 5.67
N THR A 58 -18.91 -3.00 6.98
CA THR A 58 -19.54 -1.99 7.82
C THR A 58 -18.65 -0.74 7.92
N LYS A 59 -19.21 0.37 8.41
CA LYS A 59 -18.47 1.62 8.59
C LYS A 59 -17.21 1.43 9.45
N ASP A 60 -17.31 0.65 10.52
CA ASP A 60 -16.21 0.44 11.46
C ASP A 60 -15.11 -0.41 10.82
N GLN A 61 -15.48 -1.53 10.18
CA GLN A 61 -14.55 -2.38 9.44
C GLN A 61 -13.83 -1.60 8.33
N TYR A 62 -14.60 -0.80 7.57
CA TYR A 62 -14.06 0.03 6.51
C TYR A 62 -13.06 1.05 7.04
N THR A 63 -13.39 1.75 8.13
CA THR A 63 -12.53 2.76 8.74
C THR A 63 -11.26 2.12 9.30
N GLU A 64 -11.38 0.96 9.94
CA GLU A 64 -10.23 0.20 10.45
C GLU A 64 -9.30 -0.24 9.32
N LEU A 65 -9.84 -0.81 8.23
CA LEU A 65 -9.05 -1.24 7.07
C LEU A 65 -8.29 -0.06 6.44
N VAL A 66 -8.95 1.09 6.29
CA VAL A 66 -8.31 2.30 5.74
C VAL A 66 -7.23 2.82 6.68
N TYR A 67 -7.50 2.88 7.99
CA TYR A 67 -6.56 3.42 8.97
C TYR A 67 -5.31 2.54 9.11
N ARG A 68 -5.47 1.22 9.20
CA ARG A 68 -4.36 0.27 9.32
C ARG A 68 -3.42 0.30 8.11
N GLY A 69 -3.93 0.62 6.93
CA GLY A 69 -3.07 0.74 5.76
C GLY A 69 -2.32 2.07 5.65
N LEU A 70 -2.68 3.10 6.43
CA LEU A 70 -2.12 4.46 6.33
C LEU A 70 -1.28 4.85 7.56
N THR A 71 -0.80 3.87 8.35
CA THR A 71 -0.15 4.11 9.65
C THR A 71 1.12 4.97 9.57
N ASP A 72 1.82 4.97 8.44
CA ASP A 72 3.03 5.79 8.22
C ASP A 72 2.71 7.22 7.72
N LYS A 73 1.44 7.54 7.49
CA LYS A 73 1.02 8.83 6.93
C LYS A 73 0.23 9.67 7.93
N LYS A 74 0.69 10.91 8.13
CA LYS A 74 -0.07 11.92 8.89
C LYS A 74 -1.07 12.64 7.97
N GLY A 75 -2.28 12.90 8.45
CA GLY A 75 -3.27 13.72 7.72
C GLY A 75 -4.71 13.34 7.99
N ARG A 76 -5.64 14.21 7.61
CA ARG A 76 -7.08 13.93 7.72
C ARG A 76 -7.54 13.06 6.56
N ILE A 77 -7.98 11.84 6.88
CA ILE A 77 -8.53 10.90 5.90
C ILE A 77 -9.95 11.34 5.53
N ARG A 78 -10.24 11.47 4.23
CA ARG A 78 -11.59 11.71 3.71
C ARG A 78 -12.17 10.38 3.25
N LEU A 79 -13.19 9.89 3.95
CA LEU A 79 -13.88 8.66 3.60
C LEU A 79 -14.83 8.88 2.41
N LEU A 80 -14.96 7.87 1.56
CA LEU A 80 -15.93 7.86 0.46
C LEU A 80 -17.36 7.62 0.99
N ALA A 81 -18.35 8.05 0.22
CA ALA A 81 -19.76 7.73 0.49
C ALA A 81 -20.00 6.20 0.41
N PRO A 82 -20.90 5.63 1.22
CA PRO A 82 -21.20 4.20 1.19
C PRO A 82 -21.79 3.79 -0.16
N ALA A 83 -21.46 2.57 -0.62
CA ALA A 83 -22.01 2.01 -1.85
C ALA A 83 -23.48 1.58 -1.69
N VAL A 84 -23.88 1.19 -0.48
CA VAL A 84 -25.27 0.86 -0.13
C VAL A 84 -25.68 1.72 1.05
N LEU A 85 -26.83 2.39 0.95
CA LEU A 85 -27.33 3.30 1.98
C LEU A 85 -28.39 2.65 2.88
N LYS A 86 -29.23 1.78 2.32
CA LYS A 86 -30.33 1.10 3.02
C LYS A 86 -30.27 -0.41 2.74
N PRO A 87 -30.64 -1.27 3.70
CA PRO A 87 -31.08 -0.95 5.07
C PRO A 87 -29.94 -0.50 6.00
N GLN A 88 -28.68 -0.75 5.63
CA GLN A 88 -27.49 -0.37 6.37
C GLN A 88 -26.44 0.24 5.44
N GLN A 89 -25.64 1.16 5.97
CA GLN A 89 -24.49 1.72 5.25
C GLN A 89 -23.40 0.68 5.08
N LEU A 90 -23.06 0.38 3.83
CA LEU A 90 -22.02 -0.60 3.49
C LEU A 90 -21.06 -0.04 2.44
N TRP A 91 -19.79 -0.42 2.56
CA TRP A 91 -18.72 -0.09 1.65
C TRP A 91 -18.18 -1.35 0.98
N THR A 92 -17.69 -1.21 -0.24
CA THR A 92 -17.02 -2.31 -0.95
C THR A 92 -15.52 -2.30 -0.69
N GLY A 93 -14.85 -3.44 -0.87
CA GLY A 93 -13.38 -3.48 -0.77
C GLY A 93 -12.68 -2.60 -1.81
N LYS A 94 -13.29 -2.37 -2.98
CA LYS A 94 -12.76 -1.41 -3.97
C LYS A 94 -12.76 0.03 -3.45
N GLN A 95 -13.72 0.41 -2.62
CA GLN A 95 -13.74 1.73 -1.99
C GLN A 95 -12.64 1.90 -0.94
N VAL A 96 -12.21 0.81 -0.27
CA VAL A 96 -11.06 0.83 0.63
C VAL A 96 -9.80 1.22 -0.16
N THR A 97 -9.51 0.52 -1.25
CA THR A 97 -8.36 0.81 -2.11
C THR A 97 -8.44 2.23 -2.70
N ALA A 98 -9.61 2.65 -3.18
CA ALA A 98 -9.80 3.99 -3.75
C ALA A 98 -9.57 5.12 -2.73
N THR A 99 -9.97 4.92 -1.48
CA THR A 99 -9.73 5.91 -0.41
C THR A 99 -8.25 6.04 -0.08
N HIS A 100 -7.57 4.90 -0.06
CA HIS A 100 -6.12 4.81 0.15
C HIS A 100 -5.36 5.58 -0.93
N ASP A 101 -5.70 5.32 -2.19
CA ASP A 101 -5.09 5.99 -3.34
C ASP A 101 -5.41 7.48 -3.37
N SER A 102 -6.66 7.87 -3.11
CA SER A 102 -7.08 9.27 -3.06
C SER A 102 -6.30 10.06 -2.01
N PHE A 103 -6.06 9.46 -0.83
CA PHE A 103 -5.27 10.08 0.23
C PHE A 103 -3.79 10.22 -0.16
N CYS A 104 -3.19 9.17 -0.75
CA CYS A 104 -1.80 9.19 -1.18
C CYS A 104 -1.53 10.15 -2.35
N ASN A 105 -2.43 10.21 -3.34
CA ASN A 105 -2.27 11.08 -4.51
C ASN A 105 -2.51 12.56 -4.19
N HIS A 106 -3.40 12.88 -3.25
CA HIS A 106 -3.58 14.28 -2.81
C HIS A 106 -2.31 14.87 -2.21
N ARG A 107 -1.47 14.04 -1.57
CA ARG A 107 -0.20 14.42 -0.95
C ARG A 107 0.99 14.51 -1.91
N ARG A 108 0.90 13.95 -3.13
CA ARG A 108 1.95 14.13 -4.16
C ARG A 108 1.88 15.50 -4.85
N LYS A 109 0.77 16.24 -4.70
CA LYS A 109 0.54 17.55 -5.32
C LYS A 109 0.77 18.74 -4.38
N THR A 110 1.15 18.47 -3.12
CA THR A 110 1.45 19.47 -2.08
C THR A 110 2.87 19.29 -1.60
#